data_AF-A0A964Q923-F1
#
_entry.id   AF-A0A964Q923-F1
#
_cell.length_a   1.000
_cell.length_b   1.000
_cell.length_c   1.000
_cell.angle_alpha   90.00
_cell.angle_beta   90.00
_cell.angle_gamma   90.00
#
_symmetry.space_group_name_H-M   'P 1'
#
loop_
_entity.id
_entity.type
_entity.pdbx_description
1 polymer ?
#
loop_
_entity_poly.entity_id
_entity_poly.type
_entity_poly.pdbx_seq_one_letter_code
_entity_poly.pdbx_strand_id
1 'polypeptide(L)'
;MQGARRMLDDDKLPNTPIVSSYINDDGMAKIINVFLDKIPKSIADLEANFTSANKDNFCKLVHQFKGAGGGYGFAIITKTAAGIEMKLRISKKEWKEEIQKNMDEFITVLQRVHAGRGLSGHT
;
A
#
# COMPACT_ATOMS: atom_id res chain seq x y z
N MET A 1 -32.02 -6.76 -32.72
CA MET A 1 -31.15 -7.72 -32.00
C MET A 1 -29.72 -7.33 -32.33
N GLN A 2 -29.10 -6.58 -31.41
CA GLN A 2 -27.92 -6.94 -30.61
C GLN A 2 -26.59 -6.71 -31.33
N GLY A 3 -25.75 -5.88 -30.70
CA GLY A 3 -24.40 -5.57 -31.17
C GLY A 3 -23.94 -4.13 -30.89
N ALA A 4 -24.47 -3.45 -29.86
CA ALA A 4 -23.98 -2.15 -29.45
C ALA A 4 -23.23 -2.25 -28.12
N ARG A 5 -21.98 -1.74 -28.15
CA ARG A 5 -21.10 -1.39 -27.03
C ARG A 5 -20.47 -2.53 -26.22
N ARG A 6 -19.20 -2.75 -26.49
CA ARG A 6 -18.22 -2.84 -25.40
C ARG A 6 -17.05 -1.90 -25.72
N MET A 7 -17.25 -0.65 -25.34
CA MET A 7 -16.23 0.38 -25.26
C MET A 7 -15.33 0.05 -24.06
N LEU A 8 -14.02 0.02 -24.29
CA LEU A 8 -13.00 0.54 -23.38
C LEU A 8 -13.09 0.04 -21.93
N ASP A 9 -12.62 -1.18 -21.69
CA ASP A 9 -12.02 -1.54 -20.40
C ASP A 9 -10.57 -0.96 -20.37
N ASP A 10 -10.43 0.35 -20.57
CA ASP A 10 -9.18 1.12 -20.46
C ASP A 10 -8.99 1.57 -19.00
N ASP A 11 -7.76 1.42 -18.49
CA ASP A 11 -7.28 1.90 -17.18
C ASP A 11 -7.54 1.04 -15.92
N LYS A 12 -7.21 -0.26 -15.97
CA LYS A 12 -6.59 -0.89 -14.78
C LYS A 12 -5.12 -1.14 -15.08
N LEU A 13 -4.25 -0.33 -14.47
CA LEU A 13 -2.83 -0.66 -14.32
C LEU A 13 -2.74 -2.16 -13.99
N PRO A 14 -1.84 -2.92 -14.65
CA PRO A 14 -1.77 -4.35 -14.42
C PRO A 14 -1.60 -4.59 -12.92
N ASN A 15 -2.51 -5.37 -12.35
CA ASN A 15 -2.51 -5.81 -10.94
C ASN A 15 -1.34 -6.77 -10.65
N THR A 16 -0.20 -6.56 -11.32
CA THR A 16 1.00 -7.35 -11.16
C THR A 16 1.44 -7.27 -9.71
N PRO A 17 1.57 -8.41 -9.03
CA PRO A 17 2.06 -8.45 -7.67
C PRO A 17 3.42 -7.78 -7.53
N ILE A 18 3.65 -7.16 -6.39
CA ILE A 18 4.94 -6.56 -6.04
C ILE A 18 5.60 -7.50 -5.04
N VAL A 19 6.78 -8.01 -5.38
CA VAL A 19 7.56 -8.92 -4.52
C VAL A 19 8.71 -8.17 -3.85
N SER A 20 9.16 -8.71 -2.72
CA SER A 20 10.32 -8.18 -1.99
C SER A 20 11.61 -8.37 -2.78
N SER A 21 12.56 -7.45 -2.65
CA SER A 21 13.95 -7.67 -3.12
C SER A 21 14.66 -8.81 -2.39
N TYR A 22 14.16 -9.24 -1.23
CA TYR A 22 14.69 -10.36 -0.43
C TYR A 22 13.94 -11.68 -0.66
N ILE A 23 13.22 -11.82 -1.78
CA ILE A 23 12.42 -13.02 -2.07
C ILE A 23 13.21 -14.34 -2.07
N ASN A 24 14.52 -14.30 -2.36
CA ASN A 24 15.41 -15.46 -2.37
C ASN A 24 16.25 -15.59 -1.07
N ASP A 25 15.94 -14.81 -0.04
CA ASP A 25 16.60 -14.86 1.26
C ASP A 25 15.71 -15.61 2.26
N ASP A 26 16.06 -16.88 2.51
CA ASP A 26 15.33 -17.77 3.41
C ASP A 26 15.21 -17.21 4.84
N GLY A 27 16.22 -16.45 5.29
CA GLY A 27 16.21 -15.79 6.61
C GLY A 27 15.15 -14.69 6.69
N MET A 28 14.86 -14.03 5.57
CA MET A 28 13.89 -12.95 5.47
C MET A 28 12.47 -13.44 5.17
N ALA A 29 12.31 -14.59 4.50
CA ALA A 29 11.02 -15.11 4.05
C ALA A 29 9.96 -15.16 5.17
N LYS A 30 10.32 -15.68 6.35
CA LYS A 30 9.39 -15.76 7.50
C LYS A 30 8.96 -14.37 7.99
N ILE A 31 9.90 -13.43 8.07
CA ILE A 31 9.62 -12.07 8.57
C ILE A 31 8.75 -11.30 7.58
N ILE A 32 9.06 -11.44 6.28
CA ILE A 32 8.26 -10.86 5.19
C ILE A 32 6.85 -11.42 5.22
N ASN A 33 6.67 -12.73 5.36
CA ASN A 33 5.33 -13.34 5.46
C ASN A 33 4.52 -12.79 6.64
N VAL A 34 5.13 -12.62 7.81
CA VAL A 34 4.47 -11.98 8.97
C VAL A 34 4.08 -10.53 8.69
N PHE A 35 4.90 -9.79 7.94
CA PHE A 35 4.56 -8.44 7.50
C PHE A 35 3.39 -8.45 6.52
N LEU A 36 3.40 -9.34 5.52
CA LEU A 36 2.34 -9.49 4.53
C LEU A 36 1.00 -9.84 5.19
N ASP A 37 0.99 -10.74 6.19
CA ASP A 37 -0.21 -11.11 6.94
C ASP A 37 -0.87 -9.95 7.70
N LYS A 38 -0.10 -8.89 8.02
CA LYS A 38 -0.63 -7.70 8.70
C LYS A 38 -1.24 -6.69 7.73
N ILE A 39 -0.89 -6.73 6.45
CA ILE A 39 -1.31 -5.73 5.47
C ILE A 39 -2.83 -5.55 5.40
N PRO A 40 -3.67 -6.61 5.32
CA PRO A 40 -5.12 -6.44 5.19
C PRO A 40 -5.73 -5.66 6.37
N LYS A 41 -5.32 -5.99 7.59
CA LYS A 41 -5.76 -5.28 8.80
C LYS A 41 -5.27 -3.83 8.79
N SER A 42 -4.01 -3.60 8.42
CA SER A 42 -3.44 -2.26 8.38
C SER A 42 -4.07 -1.36 7.31
N ILE A 43 -4.54 -1.91 6.18
CA ILE A 43 -5.35 -1.17 5.19
C ILE A 43 -6.66 -0.71 5.84
N ALA A 44 -7.39 -1.62 6.50
CA ALA A 44 -8.62 -1.28 7.18
C ALA A 44 -8.40 -0.20 8.27
N ASP A 45 -7.30 -0.29 9.02
CA ASP A 45 -6.92 0.73 10.00
C ASP A 45 -6.63 2.08 9.33
N LEU A 46 -5.91 2.11 8.20
CA LEU A 46 -5.66 3.35 7.44
C LEU A 46 -6.97 4.00 6.98
N GLU A 47 -7.89 3.22 6.41
CA GLU A 47 -9.21 3.67 5.95
C GLU A 47 -10.07 4.21 7.11
N ALA A 48 -10.08 3.51 8.25
CA ALA A 48 -10.82 3.93 9.44
C ALA A 48 -10.28 5.24 10.01
N ASN A 49 -8.96 5.40 10.11
CA ASN A 49 -8.33 6.63 10.61
C ASN A 49 -8.52 7.80 9.64
N PHE A 50 -8.47 7.53 8.33
CA PHE A 50 -8.75 8.53 7.32
C PHE A 50 -10.21 8.99 7.38
N THR A 51 -11.17 8.07 7.44
CA THR A 51 -12.61 8.38 7.56
C THR A 51 -12.91 9.18 8.82
N SER A 52 -12.39 8.75 9.97
CA SER A 52 -12.59 9.41 11.27
C SER A 52 -11.80 10.71 11.47
N ALA A 53 -11.03 11.15 10.47
CA ALA A 53 -10.16 12.34 10.56
C ALA A 53 -9.08 12.25 11.65
N ASN A 54 -8.71 11.04 12.07
CA ASN A 54 -7.66 10.81 13.05
C ASN A 54 -6.26 10.95 12.40
N LYS A 55 -5.87 12.20 12.13
CA LYS A 55 -4.63 12.56 11.44
C LYS A 55 -3.39 11.97 12.12
N ASP A 56 -3.32 12.06 13.44
CA ASP A 56 -2.16 11.60 14.21
C ASP A 56 -1.94 10.09 14.07
N ASN A 57 -3.01 9.30 14.22
CA ASN A 57 -2.88 7.85 14.10
C ASN A 57 -2.66 7.41 12.64
N PHE A 58 -3.31 8.07 11.68
CA PHE A 58 -3.04 7.87 10.26
C PHE A 58 -1.55 8.12 9.93
N CYS A 59 -1.00 9.25 10.40
CA CYS A 59 0.41 9.60 10.21
C CYS A 59 1.36 8.54 10.81
N LYS A 60 1.05 8.04 12.01
CA LYS A 60 1.82 6.96 12.65
C LYS A 60 1.82 5.68 11.83
N LEU A 61 0.67 5.26 11.31
CA LEU A 61 0.56 4.07 10.46
C LEU A 61 1.37 4.22 9.17
N VAL A 62 1.24 5.36 8.48
CA VAL A 62 2.02 5.67 7.28
C VAL A 62 3.53 5.63 7.58
N HIS A 63 3.95 6.22 8.71
CA HIS A 63 5.35 6.19 9.14
C HIS A 63 5.88 4.76 9.40
N GLN A 64 5.08 3.92 10.06
CA GLN A 64 5.44 2.51 10.31
C GLN A 64 5.64 1.75 9.01
N PHE A 65 4.74 1.93 8.03
CA PHE A 65 4.90 1.32 6.72
C PHE A 65 6.13 1.79 5.97
N LYS A 66 6.50 3.07 6.09
CA LYS A 66 7.72 3.58 5.47
C LYS A 66 8.96 2.85 5.96
N GLY A 67 9.06 2.65 7.28
CA GLY A 67 10.16 1.91 7.91
C GLY A 67 10.16 0.43 7.51
N ALA A 68 8.99 -0.21 7.59
CA ALA A 68 8.83 -1.62 7.22
C ALA A 68 9.16 -1.87 5.74
N GLY A 69 8.69 -1.00 4.84
CA GLY A 69 8.93 -1.13 3.39
C GLY A 69 10.41 -1.20 3.05
N GLY A 70 11.25 -0.39 3.69
CA GLY A 70 12.70 -0.41 3.46
C GLY A 70 13.35 -1.67 4.02
N GLY A 71 13.01 -2.03 5.27
CA GLY A 71 13.57 -3.20 5.94
C GLY A 71 13.16 -4.54 5.31
N TYR A 72 12.04 -4.58 4.59
CA TYR A 72 11.51 -5.80 3.97
C TYR A 72 11.61 -5.81 2.45
N GLY A 73 12.37 -4.90 1.84
CA GLY A 73 12.66 -4.94 0.40
C GLY A 73 11.52 -4.46 -0.51
N PHE A 74 10.58 -3.68 0.03
CA PHE A 74 9.48 -3.03 -0.68
C PHE A 74 9.73 -1.51 -0.80
N ALA A 75 10.76 -1.12 -1.55
CA ALA A 75 11.14 0.29 -1.72
C ALA A 75 9.99 1.20 -2.18
N ILE A 76 9.04 0.66 -2.95
CA ILE A 76 7.84 1.38 -3.38
C ILE A 76 6.93 1.78 -2.21
N ILE A 77 6.76 0.93 -1.18
CA ILE A 77 6.01 1.26 0.05
C ILE A 77 6.67 2.45 0.74
N THR A 78 7.99 2.42 0.90
CA THR A 78 8.75 3.52 1.51
C THR A 78 8.56 4.82 0.74
N LYS A 79 8.64 4.78 -0.59
CA LYS A 79 8.48 5.96 -1.45
C LYS A 79 7.08 6.56 -1.34
N THR A 80 6.02 5.75 -1.46
CA THR A 80 4.63 6.24 -1.40
C THR A 80 4.26 6.75 -0.01
N ALA A 81 4.70 6.05 1.05
CA ALA A 81 4.46 6.48 2.42
C ALA A 81 5.18 7.81 2.74
N ALA A 82 6.42 7.99 2.26
CA ALA A 82 7.15 9.25 2.43
C ALA A 82 6.44 10.43 1.73
N GLY A 83 5.83 10.20 0.56
CA GLY A 83 5.03 11.22 -0.12
C GLY A 83 3.81 11.66 0.69
N ILE A 84 3.11 10.71 1.33
CA ILE A 84 1.99 11.01 2.24
C ILE A 84 2.47 11.78 3.47
N GLU A 85 3.55 11.32 4.14
CA GLU A 85 4.12 12.01 5.30
C GLU A 85 4.49 13.47 5.00
N MET A 86 5.11 13.72 3.84
CA MET A 86 5.50 15.07 3.43
C MET A 86 4.29 15.98 3.28
N LYS A 87 3.22 15.52 2.65
CA LYS A 87 1.98 16.29 2.50
C LYS A 87 1.32 16.54 3.85
N LEU A 88 1.21 15.52 4.71
CA LEU A 88 0.63 15.64 6.05
C LEU A 88 1.33 16.70 6.93
N ARG A 89 2.64 16.90 6.75
CA ARG A 89 3.42 17.93 7.46
C ARG A 89 3.08 19.36 7.02
N ILE A 90 2.71 19.54 5.74
CA ILE A 90 2.45 20.86 5.15
C ILE A 90 0.96 21.21 5.23
N SER A 91 0.07 20.22 5.10
CA SER A 91 -1.38 20.42 5.05
C SER A 91 -1.98 20.87 6.39
N LYS A 92 -2.83 21.90 6.32
CA LYS A 92 -3.64 22.42 7.45
C LYS A 92 -5.00 21.71 7.53
N LYS A 93 -6.05 22.39 8.04
CA LYS A 93 -7.36 21.84 8.47
C LYS A 93 -7.99 20.79 7.53
N GLU A 94 -7.75 20.85 6.23
CA GLU A 94 -8.35 20.00 5.19
C GLU A 94 -7.33 19.04 4.54
N TRP A 95 -6.55 18.33 5.35
CA TRP A 95 -5.49 17.43 4.87
C TRP A 95 -5.99 16.23 4.06
N LYS A 96 -7.26 15.82 4.20
CA LYS A 96 -7.80 14.62 3.55
C LYS A 96 -7.84 14.75 2.04
N GLU A 97 -8.37 15.86 1.52
CA GLU A 97 -8.49 16.12 0.09
C GLU A 97 -7.11 16.12 -0.58
N GLU A 98 -6.13 16.73 0.08
CA GLU A 98 -4.75 16.86 -0.40
C GLU A 98 -4.02 15.52 -0.57
N ILE A 99 -4.40 14.52 0.22
CA ILE A 99 -3.73 13.22 0.24
C ILE A 99 -4.62 12.08 -0.25
N GLN A 100 -5.90 12.29 -0.55
CA GLN A 100 -6.86 11.24 -0.94
C GLN A 100 -6.26 10.36 -2.05
N LYS A 101 -5.82 11.00 -3.14
CA LYS A 101 -5.18 10.30 -4.25
C LYS A 101 -3.93 9.50 -3.82
N ASN A 102 -3.11 10.05 -2.93
CA ASN A 102 -1.93 9.35 -2.44
C ASN A 102 -2.29 8.16 -1.54
N MET A 103 -3.37 8.27 -0.77
CA MET A 103 -3.90 7.17 0.02
C MET A 103 -4.42 6.05 -0.89
N ASP A 104 -5.19 6.36 -1.92
CA ASP A 104 -5.68 5.37 -2.88
C ASP A 104 -4.53 4.64 -3.60
N GLU A 105 -3.53 5.40 -4.06
CA GLU A 105 -2.30 4.85 -4.64
C GLU A 105 -1.54 3.96 -3.64
N PHE A 106 -1.46 4.39 -2.38
CA PHE A 106 -0.76 3.65 -1.34
C PHE A 106 -1.47 2.34 -0.99
N ILE A 107 -2.80 2.36 -0.83
CA ILE A 107 -3.61 1.16 -0.63
C ILE A 107 -3.44 0.20 -1.82
N THR A 108 -3.45 0.72 -3.04
CA THR A 108 -3.21 -0.10 -4.24
C THR A 108 -1.83 -0.78 -4.20
N VAL A 109 -0.78 -0.08 -3.79
CA VAL A 109 0.55 -0.67 -3.59
C VAL A 109 0.53 -1.76 -2.52
N LEU A 110 -0.10 -1.50 -1.37
CA LEU A 110 -0.20 -2.48 -0.29
C LEU A 110 -0.97 -3.75 -0.72
N GLN A 111 -2.06 -3.59 -1.47
CA GLN A 111 -2.83 -4.71 -2.04
C GLN A 111 -1.98 -5.55 -3.01
N ARG A 112 -1.19 -4.90 -3.87
CA ARG A 112 -0.29 -5.58 -4.81
C ARG A 112 0.87 -6.29 -4.11
N VAL A 113 1.38 -5.71 -3.02
CA VAL A 113 2.40 -6.35 -2.17
C VAL A 113 1.81 -7.57 -1.46
N HIS A 114 0.61 -7.46 -0.89
CA HIS A 114 -0.08 -8.59 -0.29
C HIS A 114 -0.36 -9.71 -1.29
N ALA A 115 -0.76 -9.38 -2.53
CA ALA A 115 -0.93 -10.36 -3.61
C ALA A 115 0.38 -11.09 -3.97
N GLY A 116 1.55 -10.46 -3.71
CA GLY A 116 2.87 -11.06 -3.91
C GLY A 116 3.23 -12.16 -2.91
N ARG A 117 2.45 -12.35 -1.85
CA ARG A 117 2.65 -13.41 -0.85
C ARG A 117 2.70 -14.80 -1.50
N GLY A 118 1.82 -15.07 -2.46
CA GLY A 118 1.77 -16.36 -3.16
C GLY A 118 2.94 -16.63 -4.11
N LEU A 119 3.81 -15.64 -4.34
CA LEU A 119 4.98 -15.75 -5.20
C LEU A 119 6.28 -15.90 -4.40
N SER A 120 6.25 -15.69 -3.08
CA SER A 120 7.45 -15.57 -2.22
C SER A 120 8.00 -16.90 -1.70
N GLY A 121 7.80 -18.02 -2.42
CA GLY A 121 8.56 -19.26 -2.23
C GLY A 121 7.83 -20.44 -1.55
N HIS A 122 8.05 -21.62 -2.16
CA HIS A 122 7.69 -23.01 -1.81
C HIS A 122 6.20 -23.41 -1.75
N THR A 123 5.76 -24.07 -2.84
CA THR A 123 4.88 -25.27 -2.72
C THR A 123 5.74 -26.44 -2.26
#